data_AF-A0A7C3L3N5-F1
#
_entry.id   AF-A0A7C3L3N5-F1
#
_cell.length_a   1.000
_cell.length_b   1.000
_cell.length_c   1.000
_cell.angle_alpha   90.00
_cell.angle_beta   90.00
_cell.angle_gamma   90.00
#
_symmetry.space_group_name_H-M   'P 1'
#
loop_
_entity.id
_entity.type
_entity.pdbx_description
1 polymer ?
#
loop_
_entity_poly.entity_id
_entity_poly.type
_entity_poly.pdbx_seq_one_letter_code
_entity_poly.pdbx_strand_id
1 'polypeptide(L)'
;MTRFPENPSSLLPKGMFVLLPKAAARRRAIERIALSVFRLWGYQEVIPPLFEYLDVLSKALEPELVEKSYKFVDRSNGRVMILRPDVTP
;
A
#
# COMPACT_ATOMS: atom_id res chain seq x y z
N MET A 1 -8.90 20.98 8.76
CA MET A 1 -8.71 19.71 9.49
C MET A 1 -9.95 18.84 9.31
N THR A 2 -9.88 17.80 8.50
CA THR A 2 -10.99 16.83 8.41
C THR A 2 -10.86 15.89 9.61
N ARG A 3 -11.75 16.02 10.61
CA ARG A 3 -11.83 15.06 11.72
C ARG A 3 -12.17 13.69 11.14
N PHE A 4 -11.30 12.71 11.35
CA PHE A 4 -11.66 11.31 11.16
C PHE A 4 -12.71 10.95 12.23
N PRO A 5 -13.80 10.24 11.87
CA PRO A 5 -14.79 9.82 12.85
C PRO A 5 -14.11 8.97 13.93
N GLU A 6 -14.50 9.18 15.20
CA GLU A 6 -13.96 8.38 16.30
C GLU A 6 -14.26 6.90 16.07
N ASN A 7 -13.21 6.09 16.20
CA ASN A 7 -13.22 4.66 15.95
C ASN A 7 -14.08 3.97 17.03
N PRO A 8 -15.21 3.31 16.70
CA PRO A 8 -15.84 2.41 17.66
C PRO A 8 -14.83 1.31 17.97
N SER A 9 -14.33 1.33 19.20
CA SER A 9 -13.18 0.58 19.69
C SER A 9 -13.19 -0.89 19.25
N SER A 10 -12.06 -1.38 18.69
CA SER A 10 -11.60 -2.79 18.65
C SER A 10 -11.65 -3.61 17.34
N LEU A 11 -12.01 -3.09 16.16
CA LEU A 11 -11.99 -3.93 14.92
C LEU A 11 -10.80 -3.68 13.98
N LEU A 12 -10.13 -2.54 14.07
CA LEU A 12 -9.09 -2.16 13.10
C LEU A 12 -7.73 -1.98 13.77
N PRO A 13 -6.64 -2.50 13.16
CA PRO A 13 -5.29 -2.20 13.59
C PRO A 13 -5.00 -0.69 13.62
N LYS A 14 -4.07 -0.29 14.48
CA LYS A 14 -3.63 1.11 14.58
C LYS A 14 -3.18 1.61 13.20
N GLY A 15 -3.64 2.80 12.83
CA GLY A 15 -3.33 3.43 11.54
C GLY A 15 -4.22 2.99 10.37
N MET A 16 -5.16 2.07 10.60
CA MET A 16 -6.14 1.66 9.59
C MET A 16 -7.50 2.34 9.83
N PHE A 17 -8.19 2.68 8.75
CA PHE A 17 -9.51 3.32 8.78
C PHE A 17 -10.35 2.89 7.57
N VAL A 18 -11.67 2.90 7.74
CA VAL A 18 -12.61 2.65 6.66
C VAL A 18 -12.92 3.97 5.95
N LEU A 19 -12.74 3.98 4.62
CA LEU A 19 -13.22 5.08 3.78
C LEU A 19 -14.71 4.89 3.47
N LEU A 20 -15.56 5.72 4.07
CA LEU A 20 -16.99 5.76 3.77
C LEU A 20 -17.27 6.24 2.34
N PRO A 21 -18.47 5.99 1.77
CA PRO A 21 -18.75 6.20 0.35
C PRO A 21 -18.34 7.56 -0.21
N LYS A 22 -18.64 8.66 0.50
CA LYS A 22 -18.24 10.02 0.10
C LYS A 22 -16.72 10.19 0.02
N ALA A 23 -15.98 9.68 0.99
CA ALA A 23 -14.53 9.77 1.04
C ALA A 23 -13.87 8.85 -0.01
N ALA A 24 -14.40 7.64 -0.19
CA ALA A 24 -13.96 6.71 -1.23
C ALA A 24 -14.18 7.31 -2.64
N ALA A 25 -15.36 7.88 -2.92
CA ALA A 25 -15.65 8.52 -4.19
C ALA A 25 -14.71 9.70 -4.48
N ARG A 26 -14.43 10.53 -3.46
CA ARG A 26 -13.46 11.63 -3.58
C ARG A 26 -12.05 11.13 -3.88
N ARG A 27 -11.59 10.09 -3.20
CA ARG A 27 -10.28 9.45 -3.46
C ARG A 27 -10.19 8.96 -4.91
N ARG A 28 -11.19 8.23 -5.38
CA ARG A 28 -11.22 7.73 -6.77
C ARG A 28 -11.25 8.86 -7.81
N ALA A 29 -11.90 9.98 -7.52
CA ALA A 29 -11.89 11.14 -8.41
C ALA A 29 -10.48 11.73 -8.57
N ILE A 30 -9.73 11.88 -7.47
CA ILE A 30 -8.36 12.38 -7.48
C ILE A 30 -7.43 11.40 -8.24
N GLU A 31 -7.53 10.10 -7.95
CA GLU A 31 -6.76 9.06 -8.64
C GLU A 31 -6.99 9.10 -10.15
N ARG A 32 -8.25 9.23 -10.61
CA ARG A 32 -8.56 9.35 -12.05
C ARG A 32 -7.93 10.57 -12.70
N ILE A 33 -7.89 11.71 -12.01
CA ILE A 33 -7.26 12.93 -12.52
C ILE A 33 -5.75 12.70 -12.67
N ALA A 34 -5.09 12.22 -11.62
CA ALA A 34 -3.65 11.93 -11.66
C ALA A 34 -3.29 10.94 -12.79
N LEU A 35 -4.03 9.83 -12.90
CA LEU A 35 -3.81 8.84 -13.97
C LEU A 35 -4.09 9.40 -15.36
N SER A 36 -5.03 10.34 -15.51
CA SER A 36 -5.27 11.00 -16.80
C SER A 36 -4.08 11.84 -17.24
N VAL A 37 -3.42 12.54 -16.31
CA VAL A 37 -2.19 13.29 -16.60
C VAL A 37 -1.09 12.34 -17.05
N PHE A 38 -0.82 11.26 -16.32
CA PHE A 38 0.21 10.29 -16.73
C PHE A 38 -0.02 9.72 -18.13
N ARG A 39 -1.27 9.39 -18.48
CA ARG A 39 -1.63 8.91 -19.83
C ARG A 39 -1.38 9.96 -20.92
N LEU A 40 -1.63 11.24 -20.66
CA LEU A 40 -1.35 12.31 -21.64
C LEU A 40 0.15 12.41 -21.97
N TRP A 41 1.01 11.99 -21.04
CA TRP A 41 2.45 11.95 -21.23
C TRP A 41 2.97 10.60 -21.74
N GLY A 42 2.08 9.69 -22.17
CA GLY A 42 2.44 8.40 -22.75
C GLY A 42 2.80 7.30 -21.74
N TYR A 43 2.63 7.55 -20.43
CA TYR A 43 2.83 6.51 -19.42
C TYR A 43 1.65 5.52 -19.41
N GLN A 44 1.97 4.25 -19.16
CA GLN A 44 1.00 3.17 -18.99
C GLN A 44 0.91 2.77 -17.52
N GLU A 45 -0.31 2.52 -17.05
CA GLU A 45 -0.54 2.07 -15.68
C GLU A 45 -0.09 0.62 -15.51
N VAL A 46 0.65 0.36 -14.44
CA VAL A 46 1.04 -0.98 -13.99
C VAL A 46 0.66 -1.11 -12.52
N ILE A 47 -0.02 -2.20 -12.18
CA ILE A 47 -0.36 -2.55 -10.80
C ILE A 47 0.52 -3.75 -10.40
N PRO A 48 1.67 -3.51 -9.73
CA PRO A 48 2.53 -4.60 -9.28
C PRO A 48 1.89 -5.38 -8.11
N PRO A 49 2.40 -6.58 -7.79
CA PRO A 49 1.96 -7.33 -6.62
C PRO A 49 2.09 -6.52 -5.32
N LEU A 50 1.19 -6.76 -4.37
CA LEU A 50 1.22 -6.10 -3.06
C LEU A 50 2.28 -6.71 -2.11
N PHE A 51 2.62 -7.98 -2.35
CA PHE A 51 3.61 -8.72 -1.60
C PHE A 51 4.76 -9.11 -2.50
N GLU A 52 5.97 -9.01 -1.95
CA GLU A 52 7.21 -9.47 -2.60
C GLU A 52 8.03 -10.28 -1.60
N TYR A 53 8.82 -11.23 -2.09
CA TYR A 53 9.67 -12.02 -1.21
C TYR A 53 10.82 -11.18 -0.65
N LEU A 54 11.06 -11.31 0.66
CA LEU A 54 12.07 -10.54 1.39
C LEU A 54 13.48 -10.75 0.82
N ASP A 55 13.80 -11.96 0.37
CA ASP A 55 15.12 -12.30 -0.22
C ASP A 55 15.36 -11.64 -1.59
N VAL A 56 14.29 -11.24 -2.29
CA VAL A 56 14.36 -10.47 -3.53
C VAL A 56 14.58 -8.99 -3.21
N LEU A 57 13.84 -8.44 -2.23
CA LEU A 57 13.86 -7.02 -1.89
C LEU A 57 15.00 -6.58 -0.97
N SER A 58 15.57 -7.48 -0.16
CA SER A 58 16.61 -7.13 0.82
C SER A 58 17.89 -6.56 0.21
N LYS A 59 18.07 -6.68 -1.11
CA LYS A 59 19.19 -6.10 -1.86
C LYS A 59 18.96 -4.63 -2.25
N ALA A 60 17.71 -4.17 -2.25
CA ALA A 60 17.31 -2.83 -2.69
C ALA A 60 16.75 -1.97 -1.54
N LEU A 61 16.30 -2.60 -0.44
CA LEU A 61 15.74 -1.89 0.71
C LEU A 61 16.78 -1.59 1.80
N GLU A 62 16.68 -0.39 2.37
CA GLU A 62 17.41 -0.01 3.58
C GLU A 62 17.05 -0.92 4.78
N PRO A 63 18.02 -1.33 5.62
CA PRO A 63 17.78 -2.24 6.74
C PRO A 63 16.68 -1.78 7.71
N GLU A 64 16.60 -0.48 8.00
CA GLU A 64 15.58 0.10 8.88
C GLU A 64 14.17 -0.04 8.30
N LEU A 65 14.04 0.07 6.97
CA LEU A 65 12.77 -0.10 6.27
C LEU A 65 12.31 -1.55 6.31
N VAL A 66 13.25 -2.50 6.17
CA VAL A 66 12.99 -3.94 6.33
C VAL A 66 12.54 -4.26 7.76
N GLU A 67 13.11 -3.62 8.77
CA GLU A 67 12.74 -3.82 10.17
C GLU A 67 11.30 -3.36 10.44
N LYS A 68 10.91 -2.19 9.93
CA LYS A 68 9.59 -1.57 10.13
C LYS A 68 8.48 -2.13 9.24
N SER A 69 8.82 -3.02 8.30
CA SER A 69 7.87 -3.60 7.34
C SER A 69 7.00 -4.70 7.94
N TYR A 70 5.76 -4.81 7.47
CA TYR A 70 4.91 -5.96 7.78
C TYR A 70 5.39 -7.20 7.03
N LYS A 71 5.69 -8.26 7.78
CA LYS A 71 6.21 -9.54 7.27
C LYS A 71 5.17 -10.65 7.40
N PHE A 72 5.12 -11.51 6.39
CA PHE A 72 4.20 -12.64 6.31
C PHE A 72 4.97 -13.89 5.90
N VAL A 73 4.59 -15.04 6.44
CA VAL A 73 5.14 -16.33 5.99
C VAL A 73 4.23 -16.90 4.93
N ASP A 74 4.79 -17.15 3.74
CA ASP A 74 4.14 -17.92 2.69
C ASP A 74 4.03 -19.38 3.15
N ARG A 75 2.82 -19.83 3.44
CA ARG A 75 2.56 -21.17 3.97
C ARG A 75 2.80 -22.28 2.95
N SER A 76 2.92 -21.96 1.66
CA SER A 76 3.14 -22.96 0.61
C SER A 76 4.59 -23.42 0.53
N ASN A 77 5.54 -22.56 0.89
CA ASN A 77 6.97 -22.79 0.70
C ASN A 77 7.85 -22.31 1.86
N GLY A 78 7.27 -21.71 2.91
CA GLY A 78 7.97 -21.23 4.09
C GLY A 78 8.73 -19.92 3.91
N ARG A 79 8.71 -19.30 2.72
CA ARG A 79 9.44 -18.04 2.46
C ARG A 79 8.76 -16.87 3.16
N VAL A 80 9.54 -15.83 3.44
CA VAL A 80 9.04 -14.58 4.02
C VAL A 80 8.70 -13.60 2.90
N MET A 81 7.48 -13.06 2.95
CA MET A 81 7.00 -11.97 2.11
C MET A 81 6.90 -10.68 2.91
N ILE A 82 7.11 -9.54 2.26
CA ILE A 82 6.88 -8.21 2.80
C ILE A 82 5.68 -7.58 2.10
N LEU A 83 4.81 -6.91 2.87
CA LEU A 83 3.88 -5.92 2.33
C LEU A 83 4.69 -4.68 1.90
N ARG A 84 4.69 -4.36 0.61
CA ARG A 84 5.54 -3.31 0.03
C ARG A 84 5.40 -1.98 0.78
N PRO A 85 6.50 -1.40 1.30
CA PRO A 85 6.48 -0.10 1.98
C PRO A 85 6.54 1.08 0.99
N ASP A 86 7.01 0.85 -0.24
CA ASP A 86 7.08 1.79 -1.36
C ASP A 86 6.67 1.08 -2.67
N VAL A 87 6.30 1.86 -3.68
CA VAL A 87 6.01 1.44 -5.05
C VAL A 87 7.30 1.32 -5.89
N THR A 88 8.39 1.99 -5.51
CA THR A 88 9.71 1.81 -6.13
C THR A 88 10.42 0.61 -5.49
N PRO A 89 11.02 -0.31 -6.27
CA PRO A 89 11.87 -1.37 -5.72
C PRO A 89 13.10 -0.84 -5.00
#